data_AF-A0A1S3QEE3-F1
#
_entry.id   AF-A0A1S3QEE3-F1
#
_cell.length_a   1.000
_cell.length_b   1.000
_cell.length_c   1.000
_cell.angle_alpha   90.00
_cell.angle_beta   90.00
_cell.angle_gamma   90.00
#
_symmetry.space_group_name_H-M   'P 1'
#
loop_
_entity.id
_entity.type
_entity.pdbx_description
1 polymer ?
#
loop_
_entity_poly.entity_id
_entity_poly.type
_entity_poly.pdbx_seq_one_letter_code
_entity_poly.pdbx_strand_id
1 'polypeptide(L)'
;MDGMSNKKNVFIIGATNRPDIIDSAILRPGRLDQLIYIPLPDTASRTAILNANLRKSPIARDVDLPYLSGITQGFSGADLTEICQRACKLAIREAIEAEIKAERQRQTHPGTAMDEDCDPVPEIRKDHFEEAMRFARRSVSDNDIRKYEMFAQTLQQSRGFGNFRFPSGSQSGGQGSGSGSGGQFRDEVEDDLYQ
;
A
#
# COMPACT_ATOMS: atom_id res chain seq x y z
N MET A 1 5.34 26.26 7.43
CA MET A 1 6.15 25.24 8.11
C MET A 1 7.52 25.74 8.55
N ASP A 2 7.92 26.96 8.17
CA ASP A 2 9.17 27.58 8.66
C ASP A 2 8.97 28.06 10.10
N GLY A 3 9.39 27.24 11.07
CA GLY A 3 9.21 27.54 12.50
C GLY A 3 9.35 26.34 13.46
N MET A 4 9.55 25.12 12.96
CA MET A 4 9.75 23.92 13.81
C MET A 4 11.21 23.70 14.24
N SER A 5 12.07 24.70 14.07
CA SER A 5 13.47 24.60 14.50
C SER A 5 13.53 24.71 16.02
N ASN A 6 13.96 23.61 16.66
CA ASN A 6 14.41 23.47 18.05
C ASN A 6 13.43 22.81 19.05
N LYS A 7 13.32 21.47 18.94
CA LYS A 7 12.89 20.48 19.97
C LYS A 7 11.42 20.06 19.97
N LYS A 8 10.94 19.45 18.89
CA LYS A 8 9.75 18.59 18.94
C LYS A 8 9.98 17.32 18.14
N ASN A 9 9.82 16.15 18.76
CA ASN A 9 9.77 14.84 18.11
C ASN A 9 8.45 14.70 17.33
N VAL A 10 8.26 15.52 16.30
CA VAL A 10 7.03 15.58 15.51
C VAL A 10 7.36 15.14 14.09
N PHE A 11 6.70 14.08 13.65
CA PHE A 11 6.73 13.60 12.26
C PHE A 11 5.45 14.05 11.56
N ILE A 12 5.60 14.61 10.36
CA ILE A 12 4.47 15.06 9.53
C ILE A 12 4.38 14.15 8.32
N ILE A 13 3.20 13.57 8.10
CA ILE A 13 2.91 12.72 6.93
C ILE A 13 1.71 13.34 6.20
N GLY A 14 1.88 13.59 4.90
CA GLY A 14 0.81 13.98 4.01
C GLY A 14 0.45 12.84 3.05
N ALA A 15 -0.82 12.75 2.66
CA ALA A 15 -1.29 11.80 1.65
C ALA A 15 -2.14 12.53 0.61
N THR A 16 -2.00 12.17 -0.66
CA THR A 16 -2.78 12.75 -1.76
C THR A 16 -2.99 11.74 -2.88
N ASN A 17 -4.19 11.75 -3.45
CA ASN A 17 -4.54 11.00 -4.66
C ASN A 17 -4.32 11.83 -5.94
N ARG A 18 -3.85 13.07 -5.83
CA ARG A 18 -3.65 13.98 -6.96
C ARG A 18 -2.23 14.54 -6.91
N PRO A 19 -1.23 13.77 -7.35
CA PRO A 19 0.16 14.20 -7.30
C PRO A 19 0.48 15.31 -8.33
N ASP A 20 -0.36 15.45 -9.35
CA ASP A 20 -0.27 16.44 -10.43
C ASP A 20 -0.46 17.89 -9.96
N ILE A 21 -1.17 18.11 -8.85
CA ILE A 21 -1.52 19.44 -8.35
C ILE A 21 -0.78 19.83 -7.05
N ILE A 22 0.21 19.04 -6.63
CA ILE A 22 0.98 19.34 -5.41
C ILE A 22 1.86 20.57 -5.64
N ASP A 23 1.80 21.53 -4.71
CA ASP A 23 2.70 22.68 -4.73
C ASP A 23 4.14 22.26 -4.45
N SER A 24 5.02 22.51 -5.42
CA SER A 24 6.47 22.31 -5.33
C SER A 24 7.12 22.97 -4.11
N ALA A 25 6.52 24.04 -3.56
CA ALA A 25 7.03 24.71 -2.36
C ALA A 25 6.98 23.82 -1.12
N ILE A 26 6.06 22.87 -1.05
CA ILE A 26 5.93 21.92 0.07
C ILE A 26 6.99 20.81 -0.01
N LEU A 27 7.50 20.54 -1.21
CA LEU A 27 8.49 19.48 -1.48
C LEU A 27 9.94 19.93 -1.27
N ARG A 28 10.17 21.19 -0.92
CA ARG A 28 11.51 21.71 -0.66
C ARG A 28 12.12 21.06 0.59
N PRO A 29 13.46 20.86 0.61
CA PRO A 29 14.15 20.33 1.79
C PRO A 29 13.77 21.06 3.08
N GLY A 30 13.52 20.32 4.16
CA GLY A 30 13.07 20.85 5.45
C GLY A 30 11.54 20.94 5.62
N ARG A 31 10.74 20.49 4.65
CA ARG A 31 9.27 20.41 4.71
C ARG A 31 8.79 18.96 4.50
N LEU A 32 8.08 18.66 3.41
CA LEU A 32 7.75 17.29 3.00
C LEU A 32 8.77 16.83 1.96
N ASP A 33 10.00 16.62 2.43
CA ASP A 33 11.13 16.26 1.58
C ASP A 33 11.09 14.78 1.14
N GLN A 34 10.40 13.89 1.86
CA GLN A 34 10.26 12.47 1.50
C GLN A 34 8.93 12.20 0.78
N LEU A 35 9.01 11.77 -0.49
CA LEU A 35 7.85 11.33 -1.26
C LEU A 35 7.91 9.82 -1.42
N ILE A 36 6.88 9.14 -0.92
CA ILE A 36 6.75 7.69 -0.97
C ILE A 36 5.55 7.37 -1.85
N TYR A 37 5.79 6.64 -2.93
CA TYR A 37 4.72 6.13 -3.79
C TYR A 37 4.14 4.84 -3.20
N ILE A 38 2.82 4.80 -3.02
CA ILE A 38 2.09 3.63 -2.55
C ILE A 38 1.28 3.07 -3.75
N PRO A 39 1.73 1.98 -4.40
CA PRO A 39 1.05 1.41 -5.55
C PRO A 39 -0.20 0.60 -5.15
N LEU A 40 -0.96 0.15 -6.15
CA LEU A 40 -1.96 -0.89 -5.96
C LEU A 40 -1.29 -2.21 -5.51
N PRO A 41 -1.98 -3.03 -4.71
CA PRO A 41 -1.41 -4.26 -4.17
C PRO A 41 -1.17 -5.31 -5.26
N ASP A 42 0.00 -5.94 -5.23
CA ASP A 42 0.32 -7.13 -6.00
C ASP A 42 -0.41 -8.38 -5.43
N THR A 43 -0.31 -9.52 -6.09
CA THR A 43 -1.04 -10.73 -5.68
C THR A 43 -0.73 -11.16 -4.25
N ALA A 44 0.54 -11.09 -3.84
CA ALA A 44 0.96 -11.42 -2.48
C ALA A 44 0.39 -10.42 -1.45
N SER A 45 0.46 -9.12 -1.75
CA SER A 45 -0.12 -8.07 -0.91
C SER A 45 -1.64 -8.19 -0.82
N ARG A 46 -2.33 -8.56 -1.90
CA ARG A 46 -3.78 -8.83 -1.88
C ARG A 46 -4.13 -9.99 -0.96
N THR A 47 -3.37 -11.09 -1.01
CA THR A 47 -3.52 -12.20 -0.05
C THR A 47 -3.27 -11.72 1.38
N ALA A 48 -2.24 -10.91 1.63
CA ALA A 48 -1.97 -10.37 2.96
C ALA A 48 -3.08 -9.44 3.46
N ILE A 49 -3.64 -8.59 2.59
CA ILE A 49 -4.77 -7.70 2.91
C ILE A 49 -6.03 -8.50 3.25
N LEU A 50 -6.35 -9.54 2.46
CA LEU A 50 -7.48 -10.43 2.74
C LEU A 50 -7.32 -11.13 4.10
N ASN A 51 -6.14 -11.70 4.37
CA ASN A 51 -5.82 -12.30 5.66
C ASN A 51 -5.90 -11.30 6.82
N ALA A 52 -5.39 -10.08 6.64
CA ALA A 52 -5.42 -9.04 7.67
C ALA A 52 -6.86 -8.60 8.00
N ASN A 53 -7.70 -8.44 6.97
CA ASN A 53 -9.11 -8.09 7.13
C ASN A 53 -9.91 -9.19 7.83
N LEU A 54 -9.65 -10.45 7.49
CA LEU A 54 -10.41 -11.59 8.01
C LEU A 54 -9.79 -12.23 9.26
N ARG A 55 -8.68 -11.70 9.78
CA ARG A 55 -7.94 -12.26 10.94
C ARG A 55 -8.79 -12.47 12.20
N LYS A 56 -9.83 -11.67 12.37
CA LYS A 56 -10.75 -11.72 13.53
C LYS A 56 -12.13 -12.27 13.17
N SER A 57 -12.30 -12.79 11.95
CA SER A 57 -13.57 -13.29 11.44
C SER A 57 -13.54 -14.82 11.38
N PRO A 58 -14.64 -15.51 11.71
CA PRO A 58 -14.75 -16.95 11.49
C PRO A 58 -14.90 -17.21 9.99
N ILE A 59 -13.87 -17.79 9.36
CA ILE A 59 -13.88 -18.14 7.93
C ILE A 59 -13.93 -19.66 7.82
N ALA A 60 -14.75 -20.16 6.90
CA ALA A 60 -14.79 -21.59 6.64
C ALA A 60 -13.52 -22.07 5.95
N ARG A 61 -13.16 -23.34 6.17
CA ARG A 61 -11.96 -23.96 5.59
C ARG A 61 -12.01 -24.10 4.06
N ASP A 62 -13.18 -23.94 3.46
CA ASP A 62 -13.42 -24.02 2.02
C ASP A 62 -13.09 -22.72 1.27
N VAL A 63 -12.74 -21.63 1.98
CA VAL A 63 -12.40 -20.34 1.39
C VAL A 63 -10.91 -20.28 1.02
N ASP A 64 -10.64 -20.27 -0.28
CA ASP A 64 -9.30 -20.11 -0.84
C ASP A 64 -8.96 -18.63 -1.09
N LEU A 65 -8.27 -18.00 -0.11
CA LEU A 65 -7.82 -16.61 -0.21
C LEU A 65 -6.74 -16.37 -1.29
N PRO A 66 -5.75 -17.27 -1.49
CA PRO A 66 -4.86 -17.21 -2.66
C PRO A 66 -5.58 -17.21 -4.00
N TYR A 67 -6.63 -18.02 -4.17
CA TYR A 67 -7.43 -17.98 -5.38
C TYR A 67 -8.15 -16.63 -5.55
N LEU A 68 -8.76 -16.12 -4.47
CA LEU A 68 -9.43 -14.81 -4.49
C LEU A 68 -8.46 -13.67 -4.83
N SER A 69 -7.22 -13.72 -4.34
CA SER A 69 -6.20 -12.73 -4.69
C SER A 69 -5.76 -12.83 -6.15
N GLY A 70 -5.77 -14.02 -6.75
CA GLY A 70 -5.48 -14.24 -8.16
C GLY A 70 -6.49 -13.58 -9.10
N ILE A 71 -7.78 -13.61 -8.77
CA ILE A 71 -8.86 -13.07 -9.62
C ILE A 71 -9.16 -11.58 -9.38
N THR A 72 -8.63 -10.98 -8.32
CA THR A 72 -8.85 -9.57 -7.93
C THR A 72 -7.74 -8.63 -8.45
N GLN A 73 -7.19 -8.89 -9.64
CA GLN A 73 -6.15 -8.03 -10.20
C GLN A 73 -6.67 -6.59 -10.42
N GLY A 74 -5.88 -5.61 -9.99
CA GLY A 74 -6.23 -4.19 -10.12
C GLY A 74 -7.27 -3.68 -9.11
N PHE A 75 -7.61 -4.50 -8.10
CA PHE A 75 -8.40 -4.07 -6.95
C PHE A 75 -7.54 -3.28 -5.97
N SER A 76 -8.11 -2.22 -5.40
CA SER A 76 -7.49 -1.49 -4.29
C SER A 76 -7.63 -2.27 -2.97
N GLY A 77 -6.85 -1.90 -1.96
CA GLY A 77 -7.03 -2.45 -0.60
C GLY A 77 -8.42 -2.17 -0.01
N ALA A 78 -9.06 -1.08 -0.42
CA ALA A 78 -10.43 -0.76 -0.02
C ALA A 78 -11.43 -1.70 -0.70
N ASP A 79 -11.24 -1.99 -1.99
CA ASP A 79 -12.12 -2.88 -2.75
C ASP A 79 -12.11 -4.31 -2.16
N LEU A 80 -10.91 -4.79 -1.76
CA LEU A 80 -10.77 -6.08 -1.06
C LEU A 80 -11.48 -6.09 0.30
N THR A 81 -11.32 -5.01 1.06
CA THR A 81 -12.01 -4.84 2.34
C THR A 81 -13.53 -4.85 2.16
N GLU A 82 -14.04 -4.20 1.11
CA GLU A 82 -15.46 -4.19 0.77
C GLU A 82 -15.99 -5.60 0.47
N ILE A 83 -15.24 -6.41 -0.29
CA ILE A 83 -15.59 -7.82 -0.55
C ILE A 83 -15.73 -8.59 0.77
N CYS A 84 -14.75 -8.47 1.68
CA CYS A 84 -14.78 -9.12 2.99
C CYS A 84 -15.98 -8.67 3.83
N GLN A 85 -16.25 -7.36 3.88
CA GLN A 85 -17.38 -6.81 4.63
C GLN A 85 -18.72 -7.30 4.06
N ARG A 86 -18.83 -7.38 2.74
CA ARG A 86 -20.04 -7.84 2.06
C ARG A 86 -20.29 -9.33 2.31
N ALA A 87 -19.27 -10.17 2.20
CA ALA A 87 -19.36 -11.59 2.53
C ALA A 87 -19.78 -11.80 4.01
N CYS A 88 -19.22 -11.02 4.93
CA CYS A 88 -19.61 -11.04 6.34
C CYS A 88 -21.08 -10.64 6.55
N LYS A 89 -21.56 -9.58 5.88
CA LYS A 89 -22.97 -9.15 5.95
C LYS A 89 -23.93 -10.23 5.42
N LEU A 90 -23.55 -10.96 4.37
CA LEU A 90 -24.34 -12.07 3.83
C LEU A 90 -24.43 -13.21 4.85
N ALA A 91 -23.31 -13.59 5.47
CA ALA A 91 -23.30 -14.62 6.52
C ALA A 91 -24.17 -14.23 7.73
N ILE A 92 -24.08 -12.98 8.19
CA ILE A 92 -24.93 -12.47 9.29
C ILE A 92 -26.41 -12.53 8.91
N ARG A 93 -26.75 -12.15 7.67
CA ARG A 93 -28.12 -12.20 7.19
C ARG A 93 -28.66 -13.63 7.15
N GLU A 94 -27.86 -14.58 6.65
CA GLU A 94 -28.21 -16.01 6.64
C GLU A 94 -28.46 -16.53 8.07
N ALA A 95 -27.60 -16.17 9.04
CA ALA A 95 -27.75 -16.58 10.43
C ALA A 95 -29.09 -16.12 11.03
N ILE A 96 -29.43 -14.84 10.83
CA ILE A 96 -30.68 -14.25 11.34
C ILE A 96 -31.90 -14.92 10.68
N GLU A 97 -31.85 -15.17 9.36
CA GLU A 97 -32.94 -15.83 8.63
C GLU A 97 -33.14 -17.28 9.10
N ALA A 98 -32.05 -18.00 9.41
CA ALA A 98 -32.08 -19.36 9.96
C ALA A 98 -32.68 -19.40 11.38
N GLU A 99 -32.29 -18.47 12.25
CA GLU A 99 -32.82 -18.35 13.62
C GLU A 99 -34.34 -18.10 13.62
N ILE A 100 -34.81 -17.15 12.79
CA ILE A 100 -36.25 -16.87 12.65
C ILE A 100 -37.02 -18.10 12.16
N LYS A 101 -36.42 -18.88 11.24
CA LYS A 101 -37.04 -20.10 10.71
C LYS A 101 -37.10 -21.21 11.77
N ALA A 102 -36.04 -21.38 12.54
CA ALA A 102 -35.98 -22.36 13.63
C ALA A 102 -37.03 -22.04 14.71
N GLU A 103 -37.18 -20.76 15.08
CA GLU A 103 -38.18 -20.32 16.05
C GLU A 103 -39.63 -20.59 15.55
N ARG A 104 -39.92 -20.32 14.28
CA ARG A 104 -41.22 -20.68 13.67
C ARG A 104 -41.48 -22.19 13.68
N GLN A 105 -40.45 -23.02 13.47
CA GLN A 105 -40.57 -24.48 13.53
C GLN A 105 -40.83 -24.97 14.96
N ARG A 106 -40.17 -24.36 15.95
CA ARG A 106 -40.39 -24.65 17.38
C ARG A 106 -41.83 -24.37 17.80
N GLN A 107 -42.42 -23.28 17.31
CA GLN A 107 -43.84 -22.94 17.58
C GLN A 107 -44.83 -23.91 16.94
N THR A 108 -44.47 -24.57 15.83
CA THR A 108 -45.37 -25.52 15.14
C THR A 108 -45.24 -26.97 15.63
N HIS A 109 -44.11 -27.36 16.22
CA HIS A 109 -43.86 -28.72 16.71
C HIS A 109 -43.25 -28.72 18.14
N PRO A 110 -44.07 -28.65 19.20
CA PRO A 110 -43.63 -28.46 20.59
C PRO A 110 -43.01 -29.71 21.28
N GLY A 111 -42.65 -30.76 20.53
CA GLY A 111 -42.21 -32.06 21.09
C GLY A 111 -40.79 -32.51 20.73
N THR A 112 -40.07 -31.76 19.89
CA THR A 112 -38.70 -32.11 19.47
C THR A 112 -37.69 -31.49 20.43
N ALA A 113 -37.10 -32.30 21.30
CA ALA A 113 -35.92 -31.91 22.07
C ALA A 113 -34.75 -31.69 21.10
N MET A 114 -34.30 -30.45 20.98
CA MET A 114 -33.12 -30.08 20.21
C MET A 114 -32.28 -29.16 21.08
N ASP A 115 -30.98 -29.42 21.10
CA ASP A 115 -29.98 -28.78 21.96
C ASP A 115 -30.07 -27.24 21.89
N GLU A 116 -30.28 -26.60 23.05
CA GLU A 116 -30.39 -25.15 23.20
C GLU A 116 -29.05 -24.40 23.03
N ASP A 117 -27.94 -25.14 22.89
CA ASP A 117 -26.56 -24.62 22.97
C ASP A 117 -25.84 -24.50 21.61
N CYS A 118 -26.52 -24.69 20.48
CA CYS A 118 -25.86 -24.51 19.18
C CYS A 118 -25.77 -23.01 18.84
N ASP A 119 -24.77 -22.33 19.39
CA ASP A 119 -24.37 -20.98 18.99
C ASP A 119 -24.07 -20.97 17.48
N PRO A 120 -24.93 -20.36 16.65
CA PRO A 120 -25.07 -20.71 15.25
C PRO A 120 -24.20 -19.82 14.37
N VAL A 121 -23.05 -19.32 14.86
CA VAL A 121 -22.22 -18.39 14.08
C VAL A 121 -21.78 -19.12 12.80
N PRO A 122 -22.40 -18.83 11.63
CA PRO A 122 -22.04 -19.52 10.41
C PRO A 122 -20.69 -18.95 10.04
N GLU A 123 -19.69 -19.82 9.95
CA GLU A 123 -18.42 -19.44 9.35
C GLU A 123 -18.69 -18.77 7.99
N ILE A 124 -17.90 -17.76 7.63
CA ILE A 124 -18.04 -17.13 6.32
C ILE A 124 -17.58 -18.14 5.28
N ARG A 125 -18.56 -18.79 4.63
CA ARG A 125 -18.38 -19.77 3.56
C ARG A 125 -18.00 -19.17 2.22
N LYS A 126 -17.50 -20.03 1.33
CA LYS A 126 -17.19 -19.70 -0.07
C LYS A 126 -18.37 -19.04 -0.80
N ASP A 127 -19.59 -19.52 -0.58
CA ASP A 127 -20.81 -19.02 -1.24
C ASP A 127 -21.03 -17.51 -0.99
N HIS A 128 -20.75 -17.04 0.23
CA HIS A 128 -20.85 -15.62 0.57
C HIS A 128 -19.83 -14.76 -0.20
N PHE A 129 -18.62 -15.30 -0.41
CA PHE A 129 -17.59 -14.62 -1.21
C PHE A 129 -17.94 -14.63 -2.69
N GLU A 130 -18.51 -15.72 -3.22
CA GLU A 130 -18.99 -15.77 -4.60
C GLU A 130 -20.09 -14.74 -4.86
N GLU A 131 -21.06 -14.62 -3.95
CA GLU A 131 -22.11 -13.61 -4.06
C GLU A 131 -21.58 -12.19 -3.86
N ALA A 132 -20.66 -11.97 -2.90
CA ALA A 132 -20.01 -10.68 -2.72
C ALA A 132 -19.23 -10.24 -3.98
N MET A 133 -18.54 -11.17 -4.63
CA MET A 133 -17.72 -10.93 -5.81
C MET A 133 -18.54 -10.50 -7.04
N ARG A 134 -19.81 -10.93 -7.16
CA ARG A 134 -20.70 -10.52 -8.27
C ARG A 134 -20.94 -9.02 -8.33
N PHE A 135 -20.86 -8.35 -7.19
CA PHE A 135 -21.09 -6.92 -7.08
C PHE A 135 -19.80 -6.12 -6.88
N ALA A 136 -18.67 -6.80 -6.73
CA ALA A 136 -17.38 -6.17 -6.52
C ALA A 136 -16.93 -5.46 -7.81
N ARG A 137 -16.48 -4.22 -7.68
CA ARG A 137 -15.99 -3.41 -8.80
C ARG A 137 -14.68 -2.74 -8.40
N ARG A 138 -13.77 -2.62 -9.37
CA ARG A 138 -12.52 -1.89 -9.20
C ARG A 138 -12.82 -0.40 -9.04
N SER A 139 -12.26 0.21 -8.00
CA SER A 139 -12.40 1.67 -7.80
C SER A 139 -11.44 2.48 -8.66
N VAL A 140 -10.32 1.90 -9.11
CA VAL A 140 -9.29 2.60 -9.89
C VAL A 140 -9.24 2.07 -11.33
N SER A 141 -9.33 2.98 -12.29
CA SER A 141 -9.31 2.69 -13.72
C SER A 141 -7.90 2.39 -14.24
N ASP A 142 -7.77 1.62 -15.33
CA ASP A 142 -6.47 1.32 -15.94
C ASP A 142 -5.74 2.57 -16.45
N ASN A 143 -6.49 3.58 -16.88
CA ASN A 143 -5.91 4.86 -17.31
C ASN A 143 -5.26 5.59 -16.14
N ASP A 144 -5.87 5.56 -14.96
CA ASP A 144 -5.32 6.23 -13.79
C ASP A 144 -4.12 5.47 -13.23
N ILE A 145 -4.14 4.12 -13.26
CA ILE A 145 -2.98 3.30 -12.90
C ILE A 145 -1.76 3.70 -13.73
N ARG A 146 -1.90 3.79 -15.05
CA ARG A 146 -0.82 4.21 -15.95
C ARG A 146 -0.30 5.61 -15.62
N LYS A 147 -1.19 6.56 -15.32
CA LYS A 147 -0.78 7.92 -14.92
C LYS A 147 0.05 7.89 -13.63
N TYR A 148 -0.38 7.12 -12.63
CA TYR A 148 0.36 7.02 -11.36
C TYR A 148 1.71 6.31 -11.52
N GLU A 149 1.79 5.27 -12.36
CA GLU A 149 3.06 4.59 -12.66
C GLU A 149 4.05 5.51 -13.38
N MET A 150 3.59 6.27 -14.40
CA MET A 150 4.43 7.26 -15.08
C MET A 150 4.91 8.35 -14.11
N PHE A 151 4.03 8.82 -13.23
CA PHE A 151 4.41 9.80 -12.21
C PHE A 151 5.47 9.26 -11.26
N ALA A 152 5.31 8.02 -10.77
CA ALA A 152 6.27 7.37 -9.87
C ALA A 152 7.66 7.22 -10.50
N GLN A 153 7.74 6.87 -11.79
CA GLN A 153 9.01 6.79 -12.53
C GLN A 153 9.67 8.17 -12.67
N THR A 154 8.89 9.20 -13.02
CA THR A 154 9.39 10.58 -13.17
C THR A 154 9.89 11.14 -11.83
N LEU A 155 9.21 10.80 -10.73
CA LEU A 155 9.59 11.21 -9.38
C LEU A 155 10.95 10.61 -8.96
N GLN A 156 11.22 9.37 -9.33
CA GLN A 156 12.54 8.75 -9.09
C GLN A 156 13.65 9.40 -9.92
N GLN A 157 13.36 9.79 -11.17
CA GLN A 157 14.33 10.47 -12.04
C GLN A 157 14.67 11.89 -11.58
N SER A 158 13.68 12.68 -11.15
CA SER A 158 13.89 14.06 -10.67
C SER A 158 14.66 14.15 -9.35
N ARG A 159 14.72 13.06 -8.57
CA ARG A 159 15.49 12.95 -7.32
C ARG A 159 16.83 12.24 -7.50
N GLY A 160 17.13 11.74 -8.69
CA GLY A 160 18.43 11.19 -9.01
C GLY A 160 19.46 12.31 -9.04
N PHE A 161 20.36 12.34 -8.05
CA PHE A 161 21.74 12.75 -8.34
C PHE A 161 22.18 11.89 -9.53
N GLY A 162 22.23 12.48 -10.72
CA GLY A 162 22.59 11.77 -11.94
C GLY A 162 23.86 10.97 -11.68
N ASN A 163 23.77 9.63 -11.79
CA ASN A 163 24.83 8.65 -11.55
C ASN A 163 26.06 9.22 -10.81
N PHE A 164 25.89 9.60 -9.55
CA PHE A 164 27.01 10.12 -8.78
C PHE A 164 27.96 8.96 -8.50
N ARG A 165 29.07 8.94 -9.23
CA ARG A 165 30.17 8.02 -9.04
C ARG A 165 31.33 8.84 -8.51
N PHE A 166 31.80 8.54 -7.30
CA PHE A 166 33.08 9.09 -6.85
C PHE A 166 34.14 8.73 -7.89
N PRO A 167 35.05 9.65 -8.28
CA PRO A 167 36.20 9.28 -9.09
C PRO A 167 36.95 8.18 -8.32
N SER A 168 37.05 7.01 -8.93
CA SER A 168 37.85 5.91 -8.40
C SER A 168 39.31 6.34 -8.44
N GLY A 169 39.79 6.88 -7.33
CA GLY A 169 41.19 7.17 -7.10
C GLY A 169 41.98 5.87 -7.00
N SER A 170 42.49 5.40 -8.13
CA SER A 170 43.61 4.46 -8.19
C SER A 170 44.35 4.64 -9.51
N GLN A 171 45.18 5.68 -9.59
CA GLN A 171 46.20 5.79 -10.64
C GLN A 171 47.55 5.40 -10.03
N SER A 172 47.77 4.09 -9.95
CA SER A 172 49.09 3.50 -9.75
C SER A 172 49.61 2.98 -11.10
N GLY A 173 50.62 3.67 -11.64
CA GLY A 173 51.66 3.11 -12.52
C GLY A 173 51.24 2.58 -13.91
N GLY A 174 51.47 3.38 -14.95
CA GLY A 174 51.42 2.92 -16.34
C GLY A 174 51.94 3.97 -17.32
N GLN A 175 53.16 3.77 -17.78
CA GLN A 175 53.98 4.63 -18.63
C GLN A 175 53.39 4.78 -20.05
N GLY A 176 53.26 6.00 -20.57
CA GLY A 176 52.81 6.25 -21.95
C GLY A 176 52.98 7.71 -22.36
N SER A 177 53.85 7.94 -23.34
CA SER A 177 54.39 9.19 -23.85
C SER A 177 53.41 10.13 -24.57
N GLY A 178 53.58 11.46 -24.41
CA GLY A 178 53.30 12.42 -25.50
C GLY A 178 52.65 13.76 -25.14
N SER A 179 53.45 14.84 -25.19
CA SER A 179 53.11 16.19 -25.70
C SER A 179 52.16 17.11 -24.92
N GLY A 180 52.74 18.14 -24.28
CA GLY A 180 52.48 19.54 -24.68
C GLY A 180 51.62 20.44 -23.77
N SER A 181 52.24 21.55 -23.33
CA SER A 181 51.67 22.81 -22.81
C SER A 181 51.06 22.76 -21.39
N GLY A 182 51.61 23.40 -20.36
CA GLY A 182 52.22 24.72 -20.31
C GLY A 182 51.26 25.68 -19.60
N GLY A 183 51.22 25.64 -18.26
CA GLY A 183 50.38 26.50 -17.42
C GLY A 183 50.75 26.37 -15.95
N GLN A 184 51.77 27.13 -15.52
CA GLN A 184 52.09 27.33 -14.11
C GLN A 184 51.01 28.21 -13.47
N PHE A 185 50.26 27.66 -12.51
CA PHE A 185 49.62 28.48 -11.47
C PHE A 185 50.23 28.07 -10.14
N ARG A 186 50.82 29.08 -9.51
CA ARG A 186 51.64 29.03 -8.31
C ARG A 186 50.70 29.24 -7.12
N ASP A 187 50.70 28.31 -6.17
CA ASP A 187 50.04 28.47 -4.87
C ASP A 187 50.66 29.66 -4.13
N GLU A 188 49.87 30.71 -3.93
CA GLU A 188 50.12 31.70 -2.88
C GLU A 188 49.11 31.43 -1.77
N VAL A 189 49.67 30.99 -0.65
CA VAL A 189 49.04 30.83 0.64
C VAL A 189 48.79 32.24 1.18
N GLU A 190 47.54 32.69 1.19
CA GLU A 190 47.12 33.80 2.05
C GLU A 190 46.22 33.22 3.15
N ASP A 191 46.88 32.95 4.28
CA ASP A 191 46.28 33.11 5.60
C ASP A 191 45.76 34.55 5.73
N ASP A 192 44.46 34.73 5.93
CA ASP A 192 43.92 35.52 7.04
C ASP A 192 42.42 35.80 6.91
N LEU A 193 41.81 35.96 8.10
CA LEU A 193 40.57 36.68 8.37
C LEU A 193 39.29 35.84 8.45
N TYR A 194 39.02 35.29 9.64
CA TYR A 194 37.81 35.57 10.45
C TYR A 194 38.03 35.09 11.90
N GLN A 195 38.33 36.05 12.78
CA GLN A 195 37.89 36.03 14.19
C GLN A 195 36.47 36.58 14.25
#